data_AF-A0AB38U657-F1
#
_entry.id   AF-A0AB38U657-F1
#
_cell.length_a   1.000
_cell.length_b   1.000
_cell.length_c   1.000
_cell.angle_alpha   90.00
_cell.angle_beta   90.00
_cell.angle_gamma   90.00
#
_symmetry.space_group_name_H-M   'P 1'
#
loop_
_entity.id
_entity.type
_entity.pdbx_description
1 polymer ?
#
loop_
_entity_poly.entity_id
_entity_poly.type
_entity_poly.pdbx_seq_one_letter_code
_entity_poly.pdbx_strand_id
1 'polypeptide(L)'
;MQITQSWAYGQAHSGPGAGTGYRNEPVTKLVSASSDANPTPYNVLQNDTFVVVDASSQNVQCILPAAAQSLGQRKRIKRSDATFASGNTVSIIDVSGANIETSTSISLTAQNSVVELLSDGTIWQVVDGANSAAWGSSGAIASITVGASPFAYTAPAAGSVLIVGGTVSAVTLKRGTPAAVSVGATAGSVPVSAGDIVTVTYSAAPTMSFVPR
;
A
#
# COMPACT_ATOMS: atom_id res chain seq x y z
N MET A 1 -15.75 5.64 -40.46
CA MET A 1 -14.28 5.75 -40.42
C MET A 1 -13.81 4.98 -39.19
N GLN A 2 -13.35 3.75 -39.37
CA GLN A 2 -12.95 2.87 -38.26
C GLN A 2 -11.46 3.10 -38.01
N ILE A 3 -11.14 3.82 -36.92
CA ILE A 3 -9.75 4.03 -36.50
C ILE A 3 -9.27 2.71 -35.90
N THR A 4 -8.47 1.98 -36.65
CA THR A 4 -7.82 0.75 -36.20
C THR A 4 -6.48 1.13 -35.58
N GLN A 5 -6.27 0.78 -34.31
CA GLN A 5 -5.06 1.12 -33.56
C GLN A 5 -3.85 0.33 -34.10
N SER A 6 -2.69 0.99 -34.18
CA SER A 6 -1.48 0.54 -34.90
C SER A 6 -0.83 -0.75 -34.38
N TRP A 7 -1.22 -1.26 -33.22
CA TRP A 7 -0.67 -2.47 -32.60
C TRP A 7 -1.35 -3.77 -33.03
N ALA A 8 -2.35 -3.73 -33.92
CA ALA A 8 -3.14 -4.88 -34.33
C ALA A 8 -2.56 -5.73 -35.48
N TYR A 9 -1.31 -5.52 -35.91
CA TYR A 9 -0.68 -6.31 -36.98
C TYR A 9 0.35 -7.32 -36.42
N GLY A 10 0.02 -8.63 -36.48
CA GLY A 10 1.00 -9.65 -36.86
C GLY A 10 1.77 -10.46 -35.80
N GLN A 11 1.11 -11.16 -34.88
CA GLN A 11 1.73 -12.33 -34.21
C GLN A 11 0.71 -13.47 -34.02
N ALA A 12 1.11 -14.69 -34.37
CA ALA A 12 0.32 -15.92 -34.15
C ALA A 12 0.42 -16.38 -32.69
N HIS A 13 -0.71 -16.82 -32.14
CA HIS A 13 -0.88 -17.11 -30.71
C HIS A 13 -0.26 -18.46 -30.29
N SER A 14 0.41 -18.48 -29.13
CA SER A 14 0.89 -19.71 -28.47
C SER A 14 -0.14 -20.16 -27.42
N GLY A 15 -1.12 -20.98 -27.82
CA GLY A 15 -1.92 -21.76 -26.86
C GLY A 15 -3.36 -22.09 -27.27
N PRO A 16 -3.92 -23.24 -26.83
CA PRO A 16 -5.19 -23.81 -27.32
C PRO A 16 -6.48 -23.11 -26.84
N GLY A 17 -6.39 -21.94 -26.20
CA GLY A 17 -7.53 -21.25 -25.59
C GLY A 17 -7.82 -19.85 -26.13
N ALA A 18 -7.26 -19.45 -27.28
CA ALA A 18 -7.30 -18.05 -27.71
C ALA A 18 -8.68 -17.60 -28.27
N GLY A 19 -9.58 -17.15 -27.39
CA GLY A 19 -10.74 -16.34 -27.77
C GLY A 19 -10.34 -14.91 -28.15
N THR A 20 -11.03 -14.30 -29.11
CA THR A 20 -10.75 -12.94 -29.61
C THR A 20 -10.84 -11.88 -28.50
N GLY A 21 -9.68 -11.52 -27.92
CA GLY A 21 -9.56 -10.42 -26.96
C GLY A 21 -8.43 -10.59 -25.93
N TYR A 22 -7.17 -10.71 -26.34
CA TYR A 22 -6.03 -10.64 -25.40
C TYR A 22 -5.22 -9.37 -25.60
N ARG A 23 -5.06 -8.59 -24.53
CA ARG A 23 -3.94 -7.65 -24.42
C ARG A 23 -2.72 -8.47 -23.97
N ASN A 24 -1.83 -8.79 -24.89
CA ASN A 24 -0.53 -9.39 -24.56
C ASN A 24 0.42 -8.29 -24.06
N GLU A 25 0.16 -7.77 -22.87
CA GLU A 25 1.02 -6.82 -22.19
C GLU A 25 2.22 -7.59 -21.60
N PRO A 26 3.48 -7.34 -22.00
CA PRO A 26 4.63 -7.97 -21.37
C PRO A 26 4.66 -7.68 -19.87
N VAL A 27 4.90 -8.74 -19.09
CA VAL A 27 4.99 -8.69 -17.63
C VAL A 27 6.44 -8.89 -17.21
N THR A 28 7.02 -7.85 -16.62
CA THR A 28 8.35 -7.89 -16.03
C THR A 28 8.22 -8.15 -14.54
N LYS A 29 8.94 -9.16 -14.03
CA LYS A 29 8.94 -9.49 -12.60
C LYS A 29 10.27 -9.11 -11.97
N LEU A 30 10.22 -8.27 -10.95
CA LEU A 30 11.35 -7.89 -10.11
C LEU A 30 11.23 -8.57 -8.76
N VAL A 31 12.32 -9.21 -8.31
CA VAL A 31 12.37 -9.86 -7.00
C VAL A 31 13.51 -9.25 -6.20
N SER A 32 13.20 -8.64 -5.06
CA SER A 32 14.22 -8.17 -4.14
C SER A 32 14.93 -9.34 -3.46
N ALA A 33 16.24 -9.41 -3.63
CA ALA A 33 17.08 -10.44 -3.01
C ALA A 33 17.71 -9.91 -1.72
N SER A 34 17.50 -10.59 -0.59
CA SER A 34 18.07 -10.23 0.71
C SER A 34 19.59 -10.24 0.78
N SER A 35 20.26 -10.87 -0.20
CA SER A 35 21.72 -10.88 -0.33
C SER A 35 22.29 -9.63 -0.99
N ASP A 36 21.47 -8.76 -1.57
CA ASP A 36 21.91 -7.53 -2.21
C ASP A 36 21.61 -6.34 -1.30
N ALA A 37 22.57 -5.98 -0.44
CA ALA A 37 22.42 -4.90 0.53
C ALA A 37 22.14 -3.52 -0.11
N ASN A 38 22.32 -3.38 -1.43
CA ASN A 38 22.02 -2.17 -2.20
C ASN A 38 21.37 -2.58 -3.53
N PRO A 39 20.06 -2.86 -3.56
CA PRO A 39 19.39 -3.23 -4.80
C PRO A 39 19.63 -2.14 -5.82
N THR A 40 20.29 -2.49 -6.92
CA THR A 40 20.46 -1.57 -8.04
C THR A 40 19.06 -1.18 -8.52
N PRO A 41 18.72 0.12 -8.64
CA PRO A 41 17.44 0.55 -9.16
C PRO A 41 17.11 -0.11 -10.50
N TYR A 42 15.86 -0.50 -10.68
CA TYR A 42 15.42 -1.09 -11.94
C TYR A 42 15.03 0.01 -12.93
N ASN A 43 15.77 0.11 -14.03
CA ASN A 43 15.38 0.97 -15.16
C ASN A 43 14.27 0.28 -15.94
N VAL A 44 13.04 0.80 -15.80
CA VAL A 44 11.87 0.35 -16.55
C VAL A 44 12.12 0.61 -18.03
N LEU A 45 12.02 -0.44 -18.83
CA LEU A 45 12.29 -0.40 -20.24
C LEU A 45 11.10 0.18 -21.00
N GLN A 46 11.37 0.63 -22.23
CA GLN A 46 10.36 1.23 -23.09
C GLN A 46 9.25 0.23 -23.45
N ASN A 47 9.58 -1.06 -23.54
CA ASN A 47 8.66 -2.17 -23.80
C ASN A 47 7.98 -2.74 -22.54
N ASP A 48 8.38 -2.35 -21.33
CA ASP A 48 7.66 -2.78 -20.13
C ASP A 48 6.28 -2.12 -20.08
N THR A 49 5.22 -2.90 -20.03
CA THR A 49 3.85 -2.36 -19.85
C THR A 49 3.32 -2.67 -18.46
N PHE A 50 3.73 -3.82 -17.89
CA PHE A 50 3.37 -4.20 -16.54
C PHE A 50 4.60 -4.72 -15.77
N VAL A 51 4.90 -4.11 -14.63
CA VAL A 51 6.01 -4.48 -13.75
C VAL A 51 5.44 -4.95 -12.42
N VAL A 52 5.75 -6.18 -12.02
CA VAL A 52 5.41 -6.74 -10.72
C VAL A 52 6.65 -6.75 -9.85
N VAL A 53 6.58 -6.14 -8.69
CA VAL A 53 7.72 -5.88 -7.81
C VAL A 53 7.50 -6.54 -6.47
N ASP A 54 8.42 -7.41 -6.07
CA ASP A 54 8.46 -8.01 -4.75
C ASP A 54 9.46 -7.27 -3.86
N ALA A 55 8.97 -6.54 -2.86
CA ALA A 55 9.75 -5.80 -1.87
C ALA A 55 9.82 -6.52 -0.50
N SER A 56 9.69 -7.85 -0.48
CA SER A 56 9.74 -8.65 0.76
C SER A 56 11.04 -8.44 1.55
N SER A 57 12.16 -8.25 0.86
CA SER A 57 13.49 -8.23 1.48
C SER A 57 13.98 -6.81 1.77
N GLN A 58 13.62 -5.83 0.94
CA GLN A 58 14.11 -4.45 1.01
C GLN A 58 13.30 -3.51 0.10
N ASN A 59 13.55 -2.21 0.23
CA ASN A 59 13.02 -1.21 -0.70
C ASN A 59 13.46 -1.50 -2.14
N VAL A 60 12.57 -1.25 -3.10
CA VAL A 60 12.87 -1.35 -4.54
C VAL A 60 12.58 -0.01 -5.19
N GLN A 61 13.41 0.41 -6.14
CA GLN A 61 13.18 1.60 -6.95
C GLN A 61 12.97 1.20 -8.41
N CYS A 62 11.89 1.68 -9.00
CA CYS A 62 11.60 1.61 -10.43
C CYS A 62 11.85 2.99 -11.04
N ILE A 63 12.78 3.08 -11.98
CA ILE A 63 13.11 4.30 -12.72
C ILE A 63 12.43 4.24 -14.08
N LEU A 64 11.41 5.08 -14.27
CA LEU A 64 10.70 5.24 -15.54
C LEU A 64 11.63 5.86 -16.60
N PRO A 65 11.44 5.51 -17.89
CA PRO A 65 12.07 6.25 -18.97
C PRO A 65 11.57 7.70 -18.95
N ALA A 66 12.38 8.62 -19.47
CA ALA A 66 12.06 10.04 -19.47
C ALA A 66 10.68 10.27 -20.11
N ALA A 67 9.81 11.02 -19.44
CA ALA A 67 8.46 11.34 -19.92
C ALA A 67 8.49 11.89 -21.36
N ALA A 68 9.46 12.78 -21.66
CA ALA A 68 9.64 13.35 -23.01
C ALA A 68 9.91 12.32 -24.12
N GLN A 69 10.46 11.15 -23.79
CA GLN A 69 10.72 10.06 -24.73
C GLN A 69 9.63 8.97 -24.69
N SER A 70 8.59 9.18 -23.90
CA SER A 70 7.59 8.18 -23.57
C SER A 70 6.16 8.63 -23.87
N LEU A 71 5.98 9.70 -24.65
CA LEU A 71 4.66 10.25 -25.00
C LEU A 71 3.64 9.15 -25.39
N GLY A 72 2.52 9.12 -24.68
CA GLY A 72 1.43 8.16 -24.90
C GLY A 72 1.70 6.76 -24.36
N GLN A 73 2.88 6.49 -23.80
CA GLN A 73 3.16 5.21 -23.15
C GLN A 73 2.47 5.11 -21.81
N ARG A 74 2.06 3.89 -21.51
CA ARG A 74 1.39 3.52 -20.27
C ARG A 74 2.22 2.49 -19.53
N LYS A 75 2.41 2.70 -18.23
CA LYS A 75 3.19 1.82 -17.34
C LYS A 75 2.34 1.45 -16.15
N ARG A 76 2.15 0.16 -15.91
CA ARG A 76 1.53 -0.35 -14.69
C ARG A 76 2.60 -0.94 -13.80
N ILE A 77 2.64 -0.52 -12.54
CA ILE A 77 3.59 -1.03 -11.54
C ILE A 77 2.77 -1.55 -10.37
N LYS A 78 2.97 -2.81 -10.01
CA LYS A 78 2.30 -3.47 -8.89
C LYS A 78 3.33 -3.94 -7.88
N ARG A 79 3.10 -3.65 -6.61
CA ARG A 79 3.78 -4.33 -5.51
C ARG A 79 3.09 -5.65 -5.20
N SER A 80 3.86 -6.73 -5.13
CA SER A 80 3.38 -8.08 -4.84
C SER A 80 4.49 -8.84 -4.11
N ASP A 81 4.59 -8.63 -2.80
CA ASP A 81 5.61 -9.29 -1.98
C ASP A 81 5.28 -10.77 -1.78
N ALA A 82 6.30 -11.64 -1.76
CA ALA A 82 6.17 -13.02 -1.27
C ALA A 82 5.87 -13.08 0.23
N THR A 83 6.42 -12.16 1.02
CA THR A 83 6.09 -11.92 2.43
C THR A 83 6.04 -10.43 2.66
N PHE A 84 4.86 -9.91 3.05
CA PHE A 84 4.67 -8.47 3.18
C PHE A 84 5.56 -7.88 4.28
N ALA A 85 6.41 -6.93 3.90
CA ALA A 85 7.25 -6.16 4.79
C ALA A 85 6.79 -4.70 4.82
N SER A 86 6.09 -4.30 5.88
CA SER A 86 5.46 -2.97 6.00
C SER A 86 6.45 -1.79 6.04
N GLY A 87 7.71 -2.04 6.42
CA GLY A 87 8.78 -1.04 6.37
C GLY A 87 9.39 -0.84 4.98
N ASN A 88 9.17 -1.79 4.07
CA ASN A 88 9.70 -1.73 2.71
C ASN A 88 8.72 -1.02 1.78
N THR A 89 9.22 -0.42 0.71
CA THR A 89 8.41 0.29 -0.30
C THR A 89 8.88 -0.04 -1.72
N VAL A 90 7.99 0.16 -2.70
CA VAL A 90 8.37 0.25 -4.11
C VAL A 90 8.25 1.70 -4.53
N SER A 91 9.39 2.38 -4.66
CA SER A 91 9.46 3.77 -5.11
C SER A 91 9.53 3.84 -6.64
N ILE A 92 8.91 4.87 -7.21
CA ILE A 92 8.79 5.08 -8.65
C ILE A 92 9.22 6.52 -8.92
N ILE A 93 10.19 6.68 -9.81
CA ILE A 93 10.74 7.98 -10.22
C ILE A 93 10.90 8.03 -11.74
N ASP A 94 11.06 9.22 -12.30
CA ASP A 94 11.46 9.40 -13.70
C ASP A 94 12.99 9.62 -13.81
N VAL A 95 13.64 9.00 -14.80
CA VAL A 95 15.11 9.09 -14.97
C VAL A 95 15.62 10.52 -15.22
N SER A 96 14.79 11.38 -15.81
CA SER A 96 15.11 12.78 -16.08
C SER A 96 14.74 13.71 -14.92
N GLY A 97 14.11 13.17 -13.87
CA GLY A 97 13.55 13.96 -12.77
C GLY A 97 12.24 14.65 -13.12
N ALA A 98 11.57 14.26 -14.20
CA ALA A 98 10.23 14.75 -14.49
C ALA A 98 9.25 14.37 -13.38
N ASN A 99 8.24 15.20 -13.15
CA ASN A 99 7.24 14.92 -12.13
C ASN A 99 6.33 13.74 -12.53
N ILE A 100 5.84 13.05 -11.52
CA ILE A 100 4.75 12.09 -11.55
C ILE A 100 3.58 12.71 -10.77
N GLU A 101 2.53 13.14 -11.47
CA GLU A 101 1.35 13.82 -10.90
C GLU A 101 1.73 14.90 -9.87
N THR A 102 2.54 15.88 -10.28
CA THR A 102 3.08 16.98 -9.45
C THR A 102 4.11 16.62 -8.36
N SER A 103 4.38 15.33 -8.12
CA SER A 103 5.41 14.86 -7.20
C SER A 103 6.68 14.44 -7.96
N THR A 104 7.84 14.41 -7.31
CA THR A 104 9.07 13.85 -7.90
C THR A 104 9.14 12.32 -7.79
N SER A 105 8.27 11.72 -6.97
CA SER A 105 8.19 10.27 -6.80
C SER A 105 6.81 9.81 -6.32
N ILE A 106 6.51 8.53 -6.57
CA ILE A 106 5.39 7.81 -5.95
C ILE A 106 5.96 6.59 -5.21
N SER A 107 5.38 6.24 -4.06
CA SER A 107 5.78 5.05 -3.31
C SER A 107 4.59 4.13 -3.08
N LEU A 108 4.72 2.86 -3.46
CA LEU A 108 3.77 1.80 -3.18
C LEU A 108 4.11 1.12 -1.85
N THR A 109 3.31 1.36 -0.81
CA THR A 109 3.62 0.95 0.57
C THR A 109 2.78 -0.23 1.07
N ALA A 110 1.69 -0.56 0.38
CA ALA A 110 0.79 -1.64 0.76
C ALA A 110 0.97 -2.90 -0.11
N GLN A 111 0.66 -4.08 0.45
CA GLN A 111 0.61 -5.32 -0.32
C GLN A 111 -0.45 -5.21 -1.43
N ASN A 112 -0.12 -5.71 -2.63
CA ASN A 112 -0.99 -5.68 -3.81
C ASN A 112 -1.36 -4.27 -4.30
N SER A 113 -0.69 -3.23 -3.82
CA SER A 113 -0.87 -1.89 -4.37
C SER A 113 -0.41 -1.83 -5.82
N VAL A 114 -1.08 -0.99 -6.60
CA VAL A 114 -0.85 -0.82 -8.03
C VAL A 114 -0.97 0.64 -8.39
N VAL A 115 -0.17 1.09 -9.35
CA VAL A 115 -0.31 2.39 -10.00
C VAL A 115 -0.22 2.21 -11.51
N GLU A 116 -1.04 2.94 -12.23
CA GLU A 116 -1.00 3.05 -13.68
C GLU A 116 -0.68 4.50 -14.07
N LEU A 117 0.37 4.65 -14.86
CA LEU A 117 0.92 5.92 -15.27
C LEU A 117 0.78 6.06 -16.78
N LEU A 118 0.44 7.26 -17.25
CA LEU A 118 0.41 7.64 -18.66
C LEU A 118 1.31 8.83 -18.87
N SER A 119 2.26 8.76 -19.80
CA SER A 119 3.09 9.92 -20.12
C SER A 119 2.39 10.83 -21.12
N ASP A 120 2.39 12.14 -20.86
CA ASP A 120 1.93 13.19 -21.77
C ASP A 120 3.07 13.86 -22.54
N GLY A 121 4.29 13.31 -22.46
CA GLY A 121 5.49 13.89 -23.07
C GLY A 121 6.18 14.98 -22.23
N THR A 122 5.62 15.37 -21.09
CA THR A 122 6.25 16.32 -20.15
C THR A 122 6.35 15.74 -18.76
N ILE A 123 5.31 15.06 -18.30
CA ILE A 123 5.22 14.40 -17.00
C ILE A 123 4.64 12.99 -17.16
N TRP A 124 4.63 12.25 -16.06
CA TRP A 124 3.82 11.04 -15.92
C TRP A 124 2.55 11.38 -15.13
N GLN A 125 1.39 11.11 -15.73
CA GLN A 125 0.09 11.29 -15.10
C GLN A 125 -0.35 9.99 -14.44
N VAL A 126 -0.88 10.07 -13.22
CA VAL A 126 -1.51 8.91 -12.56
C VAL A 126 -2.94 8.78 -13.08
N VAL A 127 -3.21 7.71 -13.81
CA VAL A 127 -4.53 7.51 -14.46
C VAL A 127 -5.38 6.43 -13.80
N ASP A 128 -4.76 5.54 -13.04
CA ASP A 128 -5.44 4.54 -12.21
C ASP A 128 -4.49 4.06 -11.11
N GLY A 129 -5.02 3.36 -10.12
CA GLY A 129 -4.25 2.70 -9.07
C GLY A 129 -4.84 2.81 -7.68
N ALA A 130 -4.36 1.94 -6.80
CA ALA A 130 -4.62 1.99 -5.37
C ALA A 130 -3.30 1.75 -4.63
N ASN A 131 -2.90 2.74 -3.81
CA ASN A 131 -1.78 2.60 -2.88
C ASN A 131 -2.22 2.03 -1.51
N SER A 132 -3.51 1.84 -1.32
CA SER A 132 -4.09 1.11 -0.20
C SER A 132 -4.10 -0.39 -0.53
N ALA A 133 -3.93 -1.28 0.44
CA ALA A 133 -4.02 -2.73 0.22
C ALA A 133 -5.39 -3.05 -0.36
N ALA A 134 -5.46 -3.29 -1.68
CA ALA A 134 -6.73 -3.30 -2.38
C ALA A 134 -7.67 -4.39 -1.85
N TRP A 135 -7.16 -5.49 -1.29
CA TRP A 135 -7.95 -6.49 -0.58
C TRP A 135 -7.16 -7.13 0.58
N GLY A 136 -7.56 -6.85 1.82
CA GLY A 136 -7.49 -7.85 2.89
C GLY A 136 -6.16 -8.14 3.58
N SER A 137 -5.19 -7.22 3.69
CA SER A 137 -4.18 -7.39 4.76
C SER A 137 -4.76 -6.91 6.09
N SER A 138 -5.71 -7.65 6.66
CA SER A 138 -6.10 -7.45 8.06
C SER A 138 -4.84 -7.71 8.89
N GLY A 139 -4.29 -6.68 9.53
CA GLY A 139 -3.17 -6.88 10.45
C GLY A 139 -3.57 -7.90 11.51
N ALA A 140 -2.62 -8.73 11.94
CA ALA A 140 -2.88 -9.71 12.99
C ALA A 140 -3.40 -8.99 14.25
N ILE A 141 -4.35 -9.62 14.96
CA ILE A 141 -4.84 -9.11 16.23
C ILE A 141 -3.66 -9.10 17.22
N ALA A 142 -3.36 -7.94 17.78
CA ALA A 142 -2.28 -7.76 18.74
C ALA A 142 -2.84 -7.67 20.16
N SER A 143 -2.32 -8.48 21.09
CA SER A 143 -2.66 -8.38 22.51
C SER A 143 -2.07 -7.11 23.11
N ILE A 144 -2.86 -6.37 23.88
CA ILE A 144 -2.41 -5.21 24.64
C ILE A 144 -2.20 -5.66 26.08
N THR A 145 -0.97 -5.50 26.59
CA THR A 145 -0.67 -5.78 28.00
C THR A 145 -1.15 -4.61 28.85
N VAL A 146 -2.23 -4.82 29.61
CA VAL A 146 -2.84 -3.78 30.43
C VAL A 146 -2.02 -3.60 31.72
N GLY A 147 -1.41 -2.42 31.87
CA GLY A 147 -0.72 -1.99 33.09
C GLY A 147 -1.66 -1.31 34.08
N ALA A 148 -1.15 -0.66 35.13
CA ALA A 148 -1.94 -0.07 36.21
C ALA A 148 -3.07 0.86 35.72
N SER A 149 -4.17 0.90 36.48
CA SER A 149 -5.32 1.77 36.23
C SER A 149 -5.08 3.21 36.72
N PRO A 150 -5.46 4.25 35.96
CA PRO A 150 -5.95 4.21 34.58
C PRO A 150 -4.84 3.84 33.59
N PHE A 151 -5.14 2.92 32.67
CA PHE A 151 -4.20 2.49 31.64
C PHE A 151 -4.43 3.25 30.35
N ALA A 152 -3.38 3.77 29.72
CA ALA A 152 -3.44 4.47 28.45
C ALA A 152 -2.74 3.68 27.34
N TYR A 153 -3.46 3.43 26.25
CA TYR A 153 -2.94 2.79 25.05
C TYR A 153 -2.93 3.78 23.87
N THR A 154 -1.78 3.95 23.23
CA THR A 154 -1.66 4.75 22.00
C THR A 154 -1.71 3.84 20.78
N ALA A 155 -2.68 4.07 19.90
CA ALA A 155 -2.86 3.27 18.69
C ALA A 155 -1.75 3.57 17.66
N PRO A 156 -0.99 2.56 17.19
CA PRO A 156 0.07 2.78 16.20
C PRO A 156 -0.47 2.95 14.77
N ALA A 157 -1.71 2.50 14.53
CA ALA A 157 -2.37 2.53 13.22
C ALA A 157 -3.89 2.72 13.39
N ALA A 158 -4.61 2.90 12.28
CA ALA A 158 -6.07 2.85 12.30
C ALA A 158 -6.56 1.42 12.58
N GLY A 159 -7.67 1.30 13.31
CA GLY A 159 -8.19 0.00 13.74
C GLY A 159 -9.24 0.11 14.82
N SER A 160 -9.39 -0.94 15.61
CA SER A 160 -10.26 -0.97 16.78
C SER A 160 -9.54 -1.57 17.98
N VAL A 161 -9.73 -0.96 19.16
CA VAL A 161 -9.34 -1.54 20.44
C VAL A 161 -10.54 -2.30 21.00
N LEU A 162 -10.42 -3.60 21.16
CA LEU A 162 -11.44 -4.45 21.77
C LEU A 162 -11.15 -4.59 23.27
N ILE A 163 -12.15 -4.32 24.10
CA ILE A 163 -12.08 -4.41 25.57
C ILE A 163 -13.09 -5.46 26.04
N VAL A 164 -12.63 -6.49 26.75
CA VAL A 164 -13.46 -7.62 27.23
C VAL A 164 -13.10 -7.99 28.66
N GLY A 165 -14.11 -8.22 29.50
CA GLY A 165 -13.93 -8.64 30.89
C GLY A 165 -13.45 -7.52 31.83
N GLY A 166 -13.05 -7.90 33.04
CA GLY A 166 -12.63 -6.96 34.09
C GLY A 166 -13.79 -6.17 34.71
N THR A 167 -13.44 -5.14 35.48
CA THR A 167 -14.38 -4.18 36.08
C THR A 167 -13.97 -2.77 35.66
N VAL A 168 -14.36 -2.41 34.43
CA VAL A 168 -14.05 -1.11 33.81
C VAL A 168 -15.11 -0.09 34.22
N SER A 169 -14.68 1.04 34.76
CA SER A 169 -15.55 2.14 35.20
C SER A 169 -15.62 3.29 34.18
N ALA A 170 -14.61 3.45 33.33
CA ALA A 170 -14.61 4.45 32.27
C ALA A 170 -13.68 4.08 31.12
N VAL A 171 -14.08 4.45 29.90
CA VAL A 171 -13.23 4.42 28.71
C VAL A 171 -13.31 5.78 28.05
N THR A 172 -12.16 6.39 27.77
CA THR A 172 -12.08 7.67 27.08
C THR A 172 -11.18 7.59 25.87
N LEU A 173 -11.53 8.28 24.79
CA LEU A 173 -10.73 8.43 23.59
C LEU A 173 -10.20 9.86 23.51
N LYS A 174 -8.91 10.03 23.27
CA LYS A 174 -8.27 11.32 23.00
C LYS A 174 -7.56 11.28 21.66
N ARG A 175 -7.79 12.31 20.85
CA ARG A 175 -7.10 12.54 19.57
C ARG A 175 -6.50 13.95 19.57
N GLY A 176 -5.18 14.06 19.63
CA GLY A 176 -4.50 15.35 19.60
C GLY A 176 -4.82 16.26 20.80
N THR A 177 -5.13 17.53 20.51
CA THR A 177 -5.30 18.63 21.48
C THR A 177 -6.66 18.81 22.15
N PRO A 178 -7.82 18.31 21.66
CA PRO A 178 -9.03 18.33 22.49
C PRO A 178 -8.90 17.45 23.74
N ALA A 179 -9.75 17.74 24.73
CA ALA A 179 -9.90 16.90 25.92
C ALA A 179 -10.35 15.48 25.54
N ALA A 180 -10.03 14.51 26.39
CA ALA A 180 -10.49 13.15 26.18
C ALA A 180 -12.04 13.09 26.25
N VAL A 181 -12.65 12.38 25.30
CA VAL A 181 -14.09 12.20 25.21
C VAL A 181 -14.45 10.83 25.76
N SER A 182 -15.50 10.76 26.60
CA SER A 182 -16.02 9.46 27.06
C SER A 182 -16.59 8.67 25.90
N VAL A 183 -16.24 7.39 25.81
CA VAL A 183 -16.78 6.48 24.79
C VAL A 183 -18.22 6.04 25.15
N GLY A 184 -18.64 6.25 26.40
CA GLY A 184 -19.99 5.87 26.87
C GLY A 184 -20.21 4.36 27.02
N ALA A 185 -19.21 3.54 26.74
CA ALA A 185 -19.20 2.09 26.94
C ALA A 185 -17.96 1.66 27.73
N THR A 186 -18.10 0.63 28.55
CA THR A 186 -17.02 0.05 29.37
C THR A 186 -16.47 -1.27 28.82
N ALA A 187 -17.08 -1.80 27.76
CA ALA A 187 -16.64 -2.97 27.02
C ALA A 187 -17.05 -2.85 25.55
N GLY A 188 -16.45 -3.67 24.69
CA GLY A 188 -16.70 -3.66 23.24
C GLY A 188 -15.58 -3.01 22.45
N SER A 189 -15.86 -2.63 21.20
CA SER A 189 -14.87 -2.10 20.27
C SER A 189 -14.85 -0.58 20.29
N VAL A 190 -13.66 -0.01 20.50
CA VAL A 190 -13.39 1.43 20.37
C VAL A 190 -12.65 1.66 19.05
N PRO A 191 -13.27 2.28 18.03
CA PRO A 191 -12.56 2.61 16.80
C PRO A 191 -11.51 3.70 17.06
N VAL A 192 -10.34 3.54 16.46
CA VAL A 192 -9.18 4.43 16.65
C VAL A 192 -8.48 4.72 15.33
N SER A 193 -7.85 5.88 15.25
CA SER A 193 -6.88 6.26 14.23
C SER A 193 -5.46 6.20 14.79
N ALA A 194 -4.44 6.22 13.93
CA ALA A 194 -3.06 6.29 14.36
C ALA A 194 -2.84 7.53 15.26
N GLY A 195 -2.19 7.34 16.41
CA GLY A 195 -1.93 8.38 17.40
C GLY A 195 -3.07 8.64 18.40
N ASP A 196 -4.23 7.99 18.26
CA ASP A 196 -5.29 8.08 19.26
C ASP A 196 -4.87 7.41 20.57
N ILE A 197 -5.31 7.97 21.69
CA ILE A 197 -5.09 7.42 23.03
C ILE A 197 -6.42 6.93 23.59
N VAL A 198 -6.50 5.64 23.85
CA VAL A 198 -7.60 5.02 24.59
C VAL A 198 -7.17 4.86 26.04
N THR A 199 -7.85 5.55 26.94
CA THR A 199 -7.63 5.41 28.39
C THR A 199 -8.74 4.58 28.99
N VAL A 200 -8.38 3.54 29.75
CA VAL A 200 -9.30 2.61 30.40
C VAL A 200 -9.07 2.67 31.91
N THR A 201 -10.10 3.06 32.65
CA THR A 201 -10.10 3.06 34.12
C THR A 201 -10.85 1.84 34.62
N TYR A 202 -10.24 1.09 35.52
CA TYR A 202 -10.80 -0.16 36.04
C TYR A 202 -10.35 -0.47 37.48
N SER A 203 -11.07 -1.36 38.16
CA SER A 203 -10.70 -1.94 39.46
C SER A 203 -10.29 -3.42 39.36
N ALA A 204 -10.73 -4.13 38.32
CA ALA A 204 -10.21 -5.43 37.90
C ALA A 204 -9.79 -5.33 36.42
N ALA A 205 -8.58 -5.81 36.10
CA ALA A 205 -7.98 -5.61 34.78
C ALA A 205 -8.81 -6.28 33.65
N PRO A 206 -9.14 -5.53 32.57
CA PRO A 206 -9.76 -6.12 31.38
C PRO A 206 -8.71 -6.78 30.47
N THR A 207 -9.18 -7.63 29.56
CA THR A 207 -8.39 -8.06 28.40
C THR A 207 -8.57 -7.04 27.28
N MET A 208 -7.47 -6.57 26.71
CA MET A 208 -7.47 -5.61 25.59
C MET A 208 -6.73 -6.17 24.38
N SER A 209 -7.30 -5.99 23.20
CA SER A 209 -6.67 -6.38 21.92
C SER A 209 -6.83 -5.27 20.88
N PHE A 210 -5.81 -5.04 20.07
CA PHE A 210 -5.86 -4.16 18.90
C PHE A 210 -6.12 -4.96 17.64
N VAL A 211 -7.11 -4.55 16.85
CA VAL A 211 -7.46 -5.11 15.55
C VAL A 211 -7.16 -4.06 14.49
N PRO A 212 -6.02 -4.16 13.77
CA PRO A 212 -5.66 -3.22 12.71
C PRO A 212 -6.65 -3.26 11.54
N ARG A 213 -6.88 -2.10 10.90
CA ARG A 213 -7.68 -1.96 9.67
C ARG A 213 -6.83 -1.53 8.48
#